data_AF-A0A0E3JN18-F1
#
_entry.id   AF-A0A0E3JN18-F1
#
_cell.length_a   1.000
_cell.length_b   1.000
_cell.length_c   1.000
_cell.angle_alpha   90.00
_cell.angle_beta   90.00
_cell.angle_gamma   90.00
#
_symmetry.space_group_name_H-M   'P 1'
#
loop_
_entity.id
_entity.type
_entity.pdbx_description
1 polymer ?
#
loop_
_entity_poly.entity_id
_entity_poly.type
_entity_poly.pdbx_seq_one_letter_code
_entity_poly.pdbx_strand_id
1 'polypeptide(L)'
;MEYVWIEKGKDIKEILNEETKIHIKWSKKPAEDYIKLSRQYMNAGYITLREVIEVQHNNNIKYDMWFMPGVYMIRQAIELLVKAGLAIKGATKSELQYMFIANKHNIKGLYNTYKSRYGVEELNEANRVWLEKYLDSIEVVDSSSDLFRYPFKDDFMQQYGGKALDVWHMGNRLIYCYSILNKMIFSEWFDEEELDLEEEPMFLQLASSGINNCYLWDSPWSDGFHKQVTGYSEVAKFLFEKFKESKDEELFYPMVFLMRNAIEIGLKRLLHMQMKESVDEGIIRRKRNSHWLYKDLWKSIKPMLLHYSKEDNQEEETLDLAERYIKALKDLDKNGDMFRYPCSFSNEYKFNDEEIDVTNFYNYLLGLFHFIDSCDLWLDNIREYETEMEREYEADMRSEWESEMRSYMD
;
A
#
# COMPACT_ATOMS: atom_id res chain seq x y z
N MET A 1 2.78 24.88 4.68
CA MET A 1 3.02 23.75 3.77
C MET A 1 2.37 24.13 2.45
N GLU A 2 3.06 23.97 1.33
CA GLU A 2 2.56 24.39 0.03
C GLU A 2 1.45 23.43 -0.40
N TYR A 3 0.27 23.96 -0.73
CA TYR A 3 -0.85 23.16 -1.20
C TYR A 3 -0.58 22.73 -2.64
N VAL A 4 -0.48 21.43 -2.89
CA VAL A 4 -0.19 20.86 -4.21
C VAL A 4 -1.49 20.40 -4.85
N TRP A 5 -1.77 20.82 -6.07
CA TRP A 5 -2.97 20.45 -6.82
C TRP A 5 -2.63 19.96 -8.23
N ILE A 6 -3.62 19.40 -8.91
CA ILE A 6 -3.49 19.07 -10.34
C ILE A 6 -3.42 20.35 -11.18
N GLU A 7 -2.52 20.39 -12.16
CA GLU A 7 -2.18 21.57 -12.94
C GLU A 7 -2.17 21.25 -14.44
N LYS A 8 -2.69 22.19 -15.25
CA LYS A 8 -2.73 22.04 -16.71
C LYS A 8 -1.32 22.05 -17.27
N GLY A 9 -0.98 20.99 -18.00
CA GLY A 9 0.31 20.88 -18.71
C GLY A 9 1.47 20.34 -17.87
N LYS A 10 1.24 20.00 -16.59
CA LYS A 10 2.26 19.35 -15.76
C LYS A 10 2.61 17.97 -16.34
N ASP A 11 3.89 17.67 -16.44
CA ASP A 11 4.41 16.37 -16.84
C ASP A 11 5.16 15.74 -15.66
N ILE A 12 4.85 14.48 -15.35
CA ILE A 12 5.44 13.73 -14.23
C ILE A 12 6.96 13.55 -14.35
N LYS A 13 7.51 13.60 -15.59
CA LYS A 13 8.94 13.42 -15.86
C LYS A 13 9.68 14.73 -16.16
N GLU A 14 9.00 15.88 -16.11
CA GLU A 14 9.66 17.16 -16.33
C GLU A 14 10.70 17.44 -15.24
N ILE A 15 11.88 17.89 -15.64
CA ILE A 15 12.94 18.30 -14.72
C ILE A 15 12.76 19.78 -14.41
N LEU A 16 12.19 20.08 -13.24
CA LEU A 16 11.96 21.45 -12.78
C LEU A 16 13.02 21.90 -11.76
N ASN A 17 13.56 20.95 -11.01
CA ASN A 17 14.59 21.16 -10.00
C ASN A 17 15.79 20.21 -10.20
N GLU A 18 16.91 20.77 -10.66
CA GLU A 18 18.17 20.04 -10.83
C GLU A 18 18.76 19.52 -9.51
N GLU A 19 18.45 20.13 -8.35
CA GLU A 19 18.93 19.68 -7.04
C GLU A 19 18.24 18.41 -6.54
N THR A 20 17.09 18.06 -7.12
CA THR A 20 16.37 16.81 -6.83
C THR A 20 16.33 15.88 -8.02
N LYS A 21 17.20 16.11 -9.01
CA LYS A 21 17.37 15.23 -10.15
C LYS A 21 18.18 14.00 -9.76
N ILE A 22 17.66 12.83 -10.11
CA ILE A 22 18.31 11.53 -9.96
C ILE A 22 18.34 10.79 -11.29
N HIS A 23 19.28 9.86 -11.44
CA HIS A 23 19.37 9.00 -12.63
C HIS A 23 19.04 7.55 -12.27
N ILE A 24 17.84 7.11 -12.66
CA ILE A 24 17.40 5.75 -12.40
C ILE A 24 18.04 4.81 -13.42
N LYS A 25 19.08 4.10 -12.99
CA LYS A 25 19.81 3.14 -13.83
C LYS A 25 19.96 1.79 -13.13
N TRP A 26 19.44 0.75 -13.78
CA TRP A 26 19.61 -0.64 -13.36
C TRP A 26 20.81 -1.27 -14.07
N SER A 27 21.49 -2.18 -13.37
CA SER A 27 22.65 -2.92 -13.91
C SER A 27 22.24 -3.94 -14.98
N LYS A 28 20.95 -4.30 -15.04
CA LYS A 28 20.37 -5.39 -15.83
C LYS A 28 20.89 -6.77 -15.43
N LYS A 29 21.36 -6.87 -14.18
CA LYS A 29 21.78 -8.11 -13.52
C LYS A 29 20.82 -8.36 -12.35
N PRO A 30 19.98 -9.40 -12.42
CA PRO A 30 18.98 -9.67 -11.38
C PRO A 30 19.57 -9.76 -9.97
N ALA A 31 20.76 -10.35 -9.81
CA ALA A 31 21.42 -10.41 -8.51
C ALA A 31 21.63 -9.01 -7.90
N GLU A 32 22.26 -8.09 -8.64
CA GLU A 32 22.56 -6.74 -8.15
C GLU A 32 21.28 -5.91 -7.97
N ASP A 33 20.36 -5.98 -8.94
CA ASP A 33 19.18 -5.11 -8.98
C ASP A 33 18.12 -5.49 -7.93
N TYR A 34 17.89 -6.79 -7.69
CA TYR A 34 16.96 -7.22 -6.64
C TYR A 34 17.52 -6.96 -5.23
N ILE A 35 18.83 -7.11 -5.01
CA ILE A 35 19.46 -6.75 -3.71
C ILE A 35 19.31 -5.26 -3.47
N LYS A 36 19.62 -4.43 -4.48
CA LYS A 36 19.50 -2.98 -4.37
C LYS A 36 18.08 -2.59 -3.97
N LEU A 37 17.07 -3.06 -4.69
CA LEU A 37 15.68 -2.72 -4.38
C LEU A 37 15.23 -3.30 -3.03
N SER A 38 15.71 -4.49 -2.65
CA SER A 38 15.48 -5.08 -1.34
C SER A 38 15.95 -4.17 -0.21
N ARG A 39 17.18 -3.64 -0.32
CA ARG A 39 17.76 -2.72 0.67
C ARG A 39 17.02 -1.38 0.73
N GLN A 40 16.60 -0.85 -0.42
CA GLN A 40 15.77 0.36 -0.49
C GLN A 40 14.47 0.20 0.30
N TYR A 41 13.74 -0.90 0.08
CA TYR A 41 12.52 -1.21 0.83
C TYR A 41 12.77 -1.50 2.31
N MET A 42 13.88 -2.19 2.64
CA MET A 42 14.26 -2.46 4.02
C MET A 42 14.54 -1.17 4.78
N ASN A 43 15.34 -0.27 4.21
CA ASN A 43 15.67 1.03 4.81
C ASN A 43 14.39 1.86 5.04
N ALA A 44 13.55 2.03 4.01
CA ALA A 44 12.30 2.77 4.11
C ALA A 44 11.32 2.17 5.14
N GLY A 45 11.22 0.83 5.18
CA GLY A 45 10.44 0.10 6.19
C GLY A 45 10.97 0.31 7.60
N TYR A 46 12.28 0.16 7.79
CA TYR A 46 12.95 0.32 9.08
C TYR A 46 12.76 1.72 9.65
N ILE A 47 13.08 2.78 8.89
CA ILE A 47 12.94 4.15 9.39
C ILE A 47 11.48 4.51 9.70
N THR A 48 10.52 3.94 8.97
CA THR A 48 9.09 4.11 9.23
C THR A 48 8.68 3.41 10.52
N LEU A 49 9.04 2.12 10.70
CA LEU A 49 8.70 1.40 11.92
C LEU A 49 9.40 1.97 13.14
N ARG A 50 10.65 2.42 13.00
CA ARG A 50 11.37 3.13 14.05
C ARG A 50 10.64 4.40 14.47
N GLU A 51 10.14 5.20 13.52
CA GLU A 51 9.31 6.38 13.80
C GLU A 51 8.00 6.02 14.49
N VAL A 52 7.35 4.91 14.13
CA VAL A 52 6.14 4.42 14.79
C VAL A 52 6.44 3.99 16.24
N ILE A 53 7.53 3.27 16.44
CA ILE A 53 7.83 2.54 17.66
C ILE A 53 8.56 3.40 18.71
N GLU A 54 9.62 4.10 18.32
CA GLU A 54 10.55 4.75 19.25
C GLU A 54 10.15 6.18 19.60
N VAL A 55 9.39 6.86 18.73
CA VAL A 55 8.92 8.21 18.97
C VAL A 55 7.61 8.17 19.77
N GLN A 56 7.51 9.00 20.80
CA GLN A 56 6.28 9.12 21.57
C GLN A 56 5.23 9.90 20.77
N HIS A 57 4.05 9.29 20.57
CA HIS A 57 2.94 9.91 19.87
C HIS A 57 1.81 10.30 20.82
N ASN A 58 1.14 11.41 20.52
CA ASN A 58 0.01 11.91 21.32
C ASN A 58 -1.32 11.22 20.96
N ASN A 59 -1.35 10.41 19.91
CA ASN A 59 -2.51 9.68 19.44
C ASN A 59 -2.10 8.35 18.77
N ASN A 60 -3.08 7.53 18.43
CA ASN A 60 -2.85 6.20 17.86
C ASN A 60 -2.67 6.17 16.34
N ILE A 61 -2.68 7.32 15.64
CA ILE A 61 -2.72 7.39 14.16
C ILE A 61 -1.54 6.64 13.54
N LYS A 62 -0.31 6.87 14.02
CA LYS A 62 0.87 6.19 13.46
C LYS A 62 0.85 4.69 13.76
N TYR A 63 0.44 4.28 14.95
CA TYR A 63 0.31 2.87 15.29
C TYR A 63 -0.76 2.18 14.43
N ASP A 64 -1.90 2.82 14.20
CA ASP A 64 -3.03 2.25 13.46
C ASP A 64 -2.86 2.32 11.94
N MET A 65 -2.10 3.30 11.42
CA MET A 65 -2.08 3.62 9.99
C MET A 65 -0.67 3.50 9.39
N TRP A 66 0.37 4.06 10.02
CA TRP A 66 1.74 4.03 9.48
C TRP A 66 2.41 2.66 9.65
N PHE A 67 1.98 1.90 10.66
CA PHE A 67 2.43 0.53 10.87
C PHE A 67 2.18 -0.35 9.63
N MET A 68 1.04 -0.17 8.94
CA MET A 68 0.67 -1.00 7.78
C MET A 68 1.65 -0.89 6.60
N PRO A 69 1.95 0.30 6.04
CA PRO A 69 2.97 0.44 5.00
C PRO A 69 4.38 0.08 5.51
N GLY A 70 4.69 0.28 6.79
CA GLY A 70 5.96 -0.16 7.39
C GLY A 70 6.14 -1.69 7.30
N VAL A 71 5.14 -2.45 7.74
CA VAL A 71 5.10 -3.92 7.62
C VAL A 71 5.19 -4.35 6.15
N TYR A 72 4.40 -3.72 5.27
CA TYR A 72 4.43 -4.05 3.84
C TYR A 72 5.83 -3.84 3.23
N MET A 73 6.50 -2.73 3.53
CA MET A 73 7.81 -2.43 2.96
C MET A 73 8.85 -3.48 3.36
N ILE A 74 8.90 -3.88 4.63
CA ILE A 74 9.85 -4.93 5.06
C ILE A 74 9.45 -6.30 4.47
N ARG A 75 8.16 -6.64 4.40
CA ARG A 75 7.70 -7.86 3.72
C ARG A 75 8.12 -7.88 2.24
N GLN A 76 8.00 -6.75 1.54
CA GLN A 76 8.46 -6.61 0.16
C GLN A 76 9.99 -6.75 0.06
N ALA A 77 10.74 -6.19 1.01
CA ALA A 77 12.18 -6.36 1.10
C ALA A 77 12.56 -7.84 1.27
N ILE A 78 11.90 -8.57 2.17
CA ILE A 78 12.10 -10.02 2.38
C ILE A 78 11.89 -10.79 1.07
N GLU A 79 10.78 -10.54 0.36
CA GLU A 79 10.50 -11.20 -0.93
C GLU A 79 11.63 -10.92 -1.95
N LEU A 80 12.06 -9.67 -2.08
CA LEU A 80 13.12 -9.25 -2.99
C LEU A 80 14.48 -9.88 -2.62
N LEU A 81 14.79 -9.98 -1.32
CA LEU A 81 16.03 -10.57 -0.84
C LEU A 81 16.13 -12.05 -1.21
N VAL A 82 15.06 -12.83 -1.01
CA VAL A 82 15.06 -14.26 -1.40
C VAL A 82 15.18 -14.41 -2.91
N LYS A 83 14.50 -13.54 -3.70
CA LYS A 83 14.64 -13.51 -5.16
C LYS A 83 16.07 -13.18 -5.60
N ALA A 84 16.73 -12.24 -4.92
CA ALA A 84 18.13 -11.93 -5.10
C ALA A 84 19.03 -13.14 -4.78
N GLY A 85 18.81 -13.83 -3.66
CA GLY A 85 19.55 -15.02 -3.28
C GLY A 85 19.53 -16.11 -4.36
N LEU A 86 18.36 -16.37 -4.96
CA LEU A 86 18.23 -17.30 -6.09
C LEU A 86 19.11 -16.90 -7.28
N ALA A 87 19.23 -15.60 -7.56
CA ALA A 87 20.05 -15.07 -8.65
C ALA A 87 21.56 -15.12 -8.33
N ILE A 88 21.94 -14.81 -7.09
CA ILE A 88 23.34 -14.80 -6.62
C ILE A 88 23.96 -16.19 -6.67
N LYS A 89 23.22 -17.21 -6.20
CA LYS A 89 23.71 -18.60 -6.17
C LYS A 89 23.72 -19.28 -7.55
N GLY A 90 23.37 -18.55 -8.63
CA GLY A 90 23.69 -18.95 -10.00
C GLY A 90 22.52 -19.38 -10.88
N ALA A 91 21.26 -19.13 -10.50
CA ALA A 91 20.13 -19.41 -11.39
C ALA A 91 20.21 -18.56 -12.67
N THR A 92 19.98 -19.20 -13.82
CA THR A 92 19.90 -18.51 -15.11
C THR A 92 18.66 -17.61 -15.18
N LYS A 93 18.66 -16.62 -16.10
CA LYS A 93 17.52 -15.72 -16.30
C LYS A 93 16.19 -16.45 -16.59
N SER A 94 16.24 -17.56 -17.33
CA SER A 94 15.06 -18.40 -17.63
C SER A 94 14.58 -19.17 -16.39
N GLU A 95 15.50 -19.68 -15.57
CA GLU A 95 15.13 -20.35 -14.32
C GLU A 95 14.54 -19.37 -13.32
N LEU A 96 15.13 -18.17 -13.19
CA LEU A 96 14.59 -17.08 -12.35
C LEU A 96 13.17 -16.73 -12.77
N GLN A 97 12.94 -16.53 -14.07
CA GLN A 97 11.60 -16.28 -14.60
C GLN A 97 10.62 -17.39 -14.21
N TYR A 98 10.98 -18.66 -14.41
CA TYR A 98 10.13 -19.79 -14.03
C TYR A 98 9.83 -19.80 -12.52
N MET A 99 10.85 -19.66 -11.68
CA MET A 99 10.70 -19.66 -10.22
C MET A 99 9.84 -18.50 -9.73
N PHE A 100 10.03 -17.30 -10.29
CA PHE A 100 9.29 -16.11 -9.91
C PHE A 100 7.83 -16.19 -10.36
N ILE A 101 7.54 -16.76 -11.54
CA ILE A 101 6.16 -16.99 -11.99
C ILE A 101 5.48 -18.06 -11.13
N ALA A 102 6.19 -19.14 -10.80
CA ALA A 102 5.66 -20.25 -10.03
C ALA A 102 5.31 -19.84 -8.58
N ASN A 103 6.19 -19.08 -7.93
CA ASN A 103 6.01 -18.70 -6.53
C ASN A 103 5.35 -17.31 -6.35
N LYS A 104 5.46 -16.40 -7.32
CA LYS A 104 4.95 -15.02 -7.25
C LYS A 104 5.41 -14.27 -6.00
N HIS A 105 4.52 -14.18 -5.00
CA HIS A 105 4.68 -13.49 -3.70
C HIS A 105 4.86 -14.46 -2.53
N ASN A 106 4.84 -15.77 -2.77
CA ASN A 106 4.98 -16.81 -1.77
C ASN A 106 6.45 -16.92 -1.35
N ILE A 107 6.77 -16.33 -0.21
CA ILE A 107 8.12 -16.22 0.34
C ILE A 107 8.60 -17.59 0.80
N LYS A 108 7.72 -18.38 1.43
CA LYS A 108 8.06 -19.76 1.83
C LYS A 108 8.42 -20.63 0.63
N GLY A 109 7.68 -20.52 -0.46
CA GLY A 109 7.92 -21.24 -1.71
C GLY A 109 9.25 -20.86 -2.35
N LEU A 110 9.57 -19.56 -2.38
CA LEU A 110 10.87 -19.05 -2.82
C LEU A 110 12.01 -19.59 -1.93
N TYR A 111 11.84 -19.55 -0.61
CA TYR A 111 12.79 -20.10 0.36
C TYR A 111 13.00 -21.61 0.15
N ASN A 112 11.93 -22.40 0.05
CA ASN A 112 12.01 -23.84 -0.18
C ASN A 112 12.72 -24.16 -1.49
N THR A 113 12.48 -23.35 -2.53
CA THR A 113 13.17 -23.46 -3.83
C THR A 113 14.67 -23.20 -3.66
N TYR A 114 15.05 -22.16 -2.92
CA TYR A 114 16.44 -21.85 -2.61
C TYR A 114 17.10 -23.00 -1.81
N LYS A 115 16.51 -23.39 -0.68
CA LYS A 115 17.00 -24.44 0.21
C LYS A 115 17.21 -25.76 -0.52
N SER A 116 16.27 -26.16 -1.38
CA SER A 116 16.36 -27.42 -2.13
C SER A 116 17.46 -27.42 -3.18
N ARG A 117 17.79 -26.25 -3.75
CA ARG A 117 18.83 -26.11 -4.79
C ARG A 117 20.23 -25.93 -4.22
N TYR A 118 20.35 -25.14 -3.15
CA TYR A 118 21.64 -24.58 -2.74
C TYR A 118 22.07 -24.94 -1.33
N GLY A 119 21.19 -25.54 -0.52
CA GLY A 119 21.44 -25.70 0.91
C GLY A 119 21.23 -24.40 1.70
N VAL A 120 21.37 -24.50 3.02
CA VAL A 120 21.26 -23.39 4.00
C VAL A 120 22.25 -23.62 5.16
N GLU A 121 23.45 -24.11 4.85
CA GLU A 121 24.49 -24.48 5.81
C GLU A 121 24.98 -23.29 6.65
N GLU A 122 24.75 -22.06 6.17
CA GLU A 122 25.04 -20.82 6.88
C GLU A 122 24.15 -20.61 8.13
N LEU A 123 23.06 -21.37 8.25
CA LEU A 123 22.11 -21.30 9.37
C LEU A 123 22.28 -22.48 10.33
N ASN A 124 22.27 -22.20 11.63
CA ASN A 124 22.14 -23.23 12.66
C ASN A 124 20.70 -23.78 12.70
N GLU A 125 20.49 -24.88 13.42
CA GLU A 125 19.18 -25.53 13.51
C GLU A 125 18.09 -24.60 14.05
N ALA A 126 18.39 -23.83 15.09
CA ALA A 126 17.42 -22.94 15.73
C ALA A 126 16.93 -21.85 14.78
N ASN A 127 17.85 -21.16 14.09
CA ASN A 127 17.52 -20.14 13.09
C ASN A 127 16.74 -20.73 11.91
N ARG A 128 17.12 -21.93 11.46
CA ARG A 128 16.41 -22.61 10.38
C ARG A 128 14.97 -22.94 10.76
N VAL A 129 14.76 -23.54 11.94
CA VAL A 129 13.44 -23.89 12.45
C VAL A 129 12.59 -22.64 12.68
N TRP A 130 13.18 -21.58 13.25
CA TRP A 130 12.50 -20.31 13.48
C TRP A 130 12.06 -19.69 12.15
N LEU A 131 12.97 -19.55 11.19
CA LEU A 131 12.70 -18.96 9.87
C LEU A 131 11.62 -19.74 9.14
N GLU A 132 11.69 -21.06 9.13
CA GLU A 132 10.71 -21.90 8.45
C GLU A 132 9.30 -21.69 9.00
N LYS A 133 9.15 -21.69 10.33
CA LYS A 133 7.86 -21.45 10.99
C LYS A 133 7.34 -20.03 10.75
N TYR A 134 8.23 -19.03 10.80
CA TYR A 134 7.84 -17.64 10.57
C TYR A 134 7.37 -17.40 9.13
N LEU A 135 8.09 -17.95 8.15
CA LEU A 135 7.67 -17.89 6.75
C LEU A 135 6.35 -18.63 6.51
N ASP A 136 6.13 -19.79 7.14
CA ASP A 136 4.83 -20.47 7.08
C ASP A 136 3.71 -19.59 7.67
N SER A 137 3.98 -18.91 8.79
CA SER A 137 3.04 -17.97 9.40
C SER A 137 2.70 -16.78 8.51
N ILE A 138 3.66 -16.24 7.73
CA ILE A 138 3.38 -15.17 6.77
C ILE A 138 2.40 -15.67 5.70
N GLU A 139 2.64 -16.84 5.13
CA GLU A 139 1.82 -17.37 4.04
C GLU A 139 0.38 -17.70 4.48
N VAL A 140 0.17 -18.06 5.75
CA VAL A 140 -1.17 -18.32 6.29
C VAL A 140 -2.04 -17.06 6.24
N VAL A 141 -1.47 -15.87 6.45
CA VAL A 141 -2.25 -14.63 6.61
C VAL A 141 -2.10 -13.64 5.45
N ASP A 142 -0.97 -13.65 4.75
CA ASP A 142 -0.61 -12.66 3.73
C ASP A 142 0.17 -13.26 2.55
N SER A 143 -0.24 -14.43 2.06
CA SER A 143 0.38 -15.09 0.90
C SER A 143 0.34 -14.27 -0.40
N SER A 144 -0.61 -13.34 -0.52
CA SER A 144 -0.76 -12.47 -1.70
C SER A 144 -0.11 -11.09 -1.55
N SER A 145 0.58 -10.84 -0.43
CA SER A 145 1.15 -9.53 -0.11
C SER A 145 0.13 -8.40 -0.08
N ASP A 146 -1.13 -8.68 0.22
CA ASP A 146 -2.25 -7.76 0.06
C ASP A 146 -2.84 -7.28 1.40
N LEU A 147 -2.62 -8.02 2.49
CA LEU A 147 -3.27 -7.78 3.79
C LEU A 147 -3.00 -6.38 4.34
N PHE A 148 -1.76 -5.92 4.28
CA PHE A 148 -1.34 -4.60 4.78
C PHE A 148 -1.37 -3.50 3.71
N ARG A 149 -1.82 -3.81 2.48
CA ARG A 149 -1.95 -2.85 1.37
C ARG A 149 -3.36 -2.37 1.13
N TYR A 150 -4.36 -3.19 1.46
CA TYR A 150 -5.76 -2.93 1.15
C TYR A 150 -6.60 -3.03 2.42
N PRO A 151 -7.84 -2.51 2.40
CA PRO A 151 -8.80 -2.76 3.45
C PRO A 151 -8.83 -4.23 3.87
N PHE A 152 -8.93 -4.46 5.17
CA PHE A 152 -8.99 -5.81 5.72
C PHE A 152 -10.26 -6.51 5.20
N LYS A 153 -10.09 -7.74 4.73
CA LYS A 153 -11.20 -8.57 4.24
C LYS A 153 -12.08 -9.04 5.40
N ASP A 154 -13.34 -9.33 5.10
CA ASP A 154 -14.34 -9.77 6.09
C ASP A 154 -13.85 -10.95 6.95
N ASP A 155 -13.26 -11.98 6.33
CA ASP A 155 -12.74 -13.16 7.05
C ASP A 155 -11.64 -12.78 8.06
N PHE A 156 -10.76 -11.85 7.70
CA PHE A 156 -9.72 -11.36 8.59
C PHE A 156 -10.33 -10.57 9.76
N MET A 157 -11.28 -9.69 9.48
CA MET A 157 -11.98 -8.91 10.50
C MET A 157 -12.86 -9.78 11.40
N GLN A 158 -13.44 -10.87 10.89
CA GLN A 158 -14.17 -11.83 11.71
C GLN A 158 -13.26 -12.53 12.73
N GLN A 159 -12.01 -12.81 12.35
CA GLN A 159 -11.05 -13.49 13.22
C GLN A 159 -10.30 -12.54 14.16
N TYR A 160 -9.95 -11.35 13.70
CA TYR A 160 -9.05 -10.42 14.39
C TYR A 160 -9.66 -9.06 14.74
N GLY A 161 -10.90 -8.79 14.31
CA GLY A 161 -11.60 -7.55 14.60
C GLY A 161 -11.70 -7.27 16.10
N GLY A 162 -11.45 -6.02 16.47
CA GLY A 162 -11.44 -5.57 17.87
C GLY A 162 -10.22 -6.01 18.67
N LYS A 163 -9.21 -6.64 18.04
CA LYS A 163 -7.91 -6.97 18.67
C LYS A 163 -6.85 -5.93 18.30
N ALA A 164 -5.72 -5.95 19.00
CA ALA A 164 -4.58 -5.10 18.71
C ALA A 164 -3.41 -5.94 18.19
N LEU A 165 -2.77 -5.51 17.10
CA LEU A 165 -1.52 -6.08 16.63
C LEU A 165 -0.35 -5.46 17.38
N ASP A 166 0.56 -6.31 17.85
CA ASP A 166 1.73 -5.89 18.60
C ASP A 166 2.79 -5.30 17.68
N VAL A 167 2.88 -3.96 17.66
CA VAL A 167 3.73 -3.24 16.70
C VAL A 167 5.22 -3.50 16.95
N TRP A 168 5.61 -3.65 18.22
CA TRP A 168 6.99 -3.85 18.64
C TRP A 168 7.47 -5.25 18.23
N HIS A 169 6.77 -6.29 18.68
CA HIS A 169 7.18 -7.67 18.40
C HIS A 169 7.07 -7.99 16.91
N MET A 170 6.03 -7.52 16.21
CA MET A 170 5.92 -7.74 14.76
C MET A 170 7.05 -7.03 13.98
N GLY A 171 7.40 -5.80 14.35
CA GLY A 171 8.47 -5.04 13.71
C GLY A 171 9.83 -5.74 13.85
N ASN A 172 10.19 -6.13 15.07
CA ASN A 172 11.46 -6.79 15.34
C ASN A 172 11.58 -8.16 14.62
N ARG A 173 10.49 -8.93 14.57
CA ARG A 173 10.50 -10.23 13.87
C ARG A 173 10.65 -10.09 12.36
N LEU A 174 10.10 -9.04 11.76
CA LEU A 174 10.30 -8.73 10.34
C LEU A 174 11.78 -8.41 10.05
N ILE A 175 12.39 -7.54 10.88
CA ILE A 175 13.82 -7.19 10.77
C ILE A 175 14.69 -8.44 10.93
N TYR A 176 14.40 -9.26 11.93
CA TYR A 176 15.15 -10.50 12.16
C TYR A 176 14.97 -11.52 11.05
N CYS A 177 13.76 -11.69 10.50
CA CYS A 177 13.55 -12.55 9.34
C CYS A 177 14.42 -12.10 8.14
N TYR A 178 14.45 -10.79 7.87
CA TYR A 178 15.33 -10.23 6.85
C TYR A 178 16.82 -10.51 7.15
N SER A 179 17.23 -10.35 8.41
CA SER A 179 18.62 -10.59 8.85
C SER A 179 19.05 -12.06 8.75
N ILE A 180 18.21 -13.01 9.15
CA ILE A 180 18.48 -14.46 8.97
C ILE A 180 18.60 -14.79 7.48
N LEU A 181 17.71 -14.25 6.63
CA LEU A 181 17.78 -14.46 5.19
C LEU A 181 19.05 -13.85 4.58
N ASN A 182 19.50 -12.69 5.08
CA ASN A 182 20.77 -12.10 4.66
C ASN A 182 21.93 -13.04 5.03
N LYS A 183 21.93 -13.60 6.25
CA LYS A 183 22.92 -14.59 6.68
C LYS A 183 22.90 -15.85 5.83
N MET A 184 21.73 -16.35 5.47
CA MET A 184 21.57 -17.49 4.57
C MET A 184 22.19 -17.25 3.18
N ILE A 185 22.18 -16.01 2.69
CA ILE A 185 22.62 -15.68 1.33
C ILE A 185 24.10 -15.28 1.30
N PHE A 186 24.53 -14.50 2.29
CA PHE A 186 25.84 -13.83 2.31
C PHE A 186 26.77 -14.30 3.42
N SER A 187 26.33 -15.22 4.30
CA SER A 187 27.05 -15.62 5.52
C SER A 187 27.25 -14.49 6.55
N GLU A 188 26.54 -13.37 6.39
CA GLU A 188 26.62 -12.18 7.25
C GLU A 188 25.23 -11.79 7.74
N TRP A 189 25.12 -11.41 9.01
CA TRP A 189 23.88 -10.83 9.54
C TRP A 189 23.65 -9.44 8.92
N PHE A 190 22.38 -9.06 8.79
CA PHE A 190 22.01 -7.67 8.52
C PHE A 190 21.88 -6.93 9.86
N ASP A 191 22.64 -5.86 10.04
CA ASP A 191 22.66 -4.98 11.24
C ASP A 191 22.92 -5.65 12.61
N GLU A 192 23.53 -6.86 12.64
CA GLU A 192 23.98 -7.57 13.87
C GLU A 192 22.95 -7.69 15.02
N GLU A 193 21.64 -7.53 14.75
CA GLU A 193 20.60 -7.71 15.77
C GLU A 193 20.33 -9.21 16.01
N GLU A 194 20.82 -9.74 17.14
CA GLU A 194 20.42 -11.05 17.66
C GLU A 194 19.09 -10.93 18.40
N LEU A 195 18.04 -11.54 17.86
CA LEU A 195 16.74 -11.64 18.51
C LEU A 195 16.74 -12.81 19.50
N ASP A 196 16.02 -12.67 20.62
CA ASP A 196 15.80 -13.78 21.55
C ASP A 196 14.94 -14.87 20.89
N LEU A 197 15.56 -16.01 20.59
CA LEU A 197 14.95 -17.14 19.88
C LEU A 197 13.88 -17.89 20.71
N GLU A 198 13.67 -17.53 21.98
CA GLU A 198 12.59 -18.10 22.81
C GLU A 198 11.19 -17.60 22.41
N GLU A 199 11.09 -16.53 21.61
CA GLU A 199 9.80 -16.02 21.13
C GLU A 199 9.15 -16.90 20.04
N GLU A 200 7.82 -17.02 20.10
CA GLU A 200 7.06 -17.78 19.09
C GLU A 200 7.16 -17.11 17.70
N PRO A 201 7.58 -17.85 16.65
CA PRO A 201 7.79 -17.32 15.29
C PRO A 201 6.46 -17.10 14.55
N MET A 202 5.59 -16.26 15.11
CA MET A 202 4.31 -15.88 14.53
C MET A 202 4.40 -14.49 13.90
N PHE A 203 3.94 -14.38 12.65
CA PHE A 203 3.89 -13.12 11.92
C PHE A 203 2.89 -12.14 12.52
N LEU A 204 1.66 -12.59 12.82
CA LEU A 204 0.70 -11.80 13.59
C LEU A 204 0.88 -12.08 15.08
N GLN A 205 1.28 -11.04 15.82
CA GLN A 205 1.32 -11.06 17.28
C GLN A 205 0.21 -10.15 17.82
N LEU A 206 -0.49 -10.59 18.85
CA LEU A 206 -1.54 -9.81 19.49
C LEU A 206 -1.01 -9.14 20.75
N ALA A 207 -1.34 -7.87 20.91
CA ALA A 207 -1.12 -7.12 22.13
C ALA A 207 -2.35 -7.22 23.06
N SER A 208 -2.14 -7.00 24.35
CA SER A 208 -3.21 -6.97 25.35
C SER A 208 -4.05 -5.69 25.31
N SER A 209 -3.57 -4.65 24.63
CA SER A 209 -4.20 -3.33 24.53
C SER A 209 -3.95 -2.70 23.16
N GLY A 210 -4.90 -1.89 22.69
CA GLY A 210 -4.72 -1.04 21.50
C GLY A 210 -3.87 0.21 21.74
N ILE A 211 -3.59 0.56 23.00
CA ILE A 211 -2.71 1.69 23.32
C ILE A 211 -1.30 1.38 22.82
N ASN A 212 -0.74 2.27 22.01
CA ASN A 212 0.58 2.14 21.37
C ASN A 212 0.70 0.90 20.46
N ASN A 213 -0.41 0.38 19.98
CA ASN A 213 -0.48 -0.81 19.12
C ASN A 213 -1.50 -0.59 18.01
N CYS A 214 -1.39 -1.35 16.92
CA CYS A 214 -2.29 -1.21 15.78
C CYS A 214 -3.64 -1.85 16.11
N TYR A 215 -4.65 -1.04 16.38
CA TYR A 215 -5.98 -1.51 16.74
C TYR A 215 -6.79 -1.88 15.48
N LEU A 216 -7.19 -3.14 15.38
CA LEU A 216 -7.98 -3.71 14.28
C LEU A 216 -9.47 -3.50 14.49
N TRP A 217 -9.86 -2.26 14.79
CA TRP A 217 -11.26 -1.87 14.89
C TRP A 217 -11.57 -0.82 13.85
N ASP A 218 -12.75 -0.89 13.29
CA ASP A 218 -13.29 0.18 12.47
C ASP A 218 -14.71 0.50 12.90
N SER A 219 -15.11 1.76 12.74
CA SER A 219 -16.48 2.17 13.03
C SER A 219 -17.44 1.40 12.13
N PRO A 220 -18.64 0.99 12.61
CA PRO A 220 -19.69 0.47 11.73
C PRO A 220 -20.08 1.44 10.61
N TRP A 221 -19.75 2.72 10.76
CA TRP A 221 -19.99 3.81 9.81
C TRP A 221 -18.74 4.18 9.01
N SER A 222 -17.63 3.45 9.16
CA SER A 222 -16.40 3.69 8.42
C SER A 222 -16.51 3.16 7.00
N ASP A 223 -15.78 3.79 6.09
CA ASP A 223 -15.60 3.30 4.73
C ASP A 223 -14.66 2.08 4.64
N GLY A 224 -13.88 1.77 5.68
CA GLY A 224 -12.90 0.67 5.68
C GLY A 224 -11.61 0.96 4.91
N PHE A 225 -11.47 2.12 4.27
CA PHE A 225 -10.32 2.55 3.47
C PHE A 225 -9.43 3.56 4.20
N HIS A 226 -10.00 4.35 5.12
CA HIS A 226 -9.32 5.50 5.74
C HIS A 226 -7.92 5.15 6.26
N LYS A 227 -7.77 4.05 7.02
CA LYS A 227 -6.47 3.68 7.60
C LYS A 227 -5.40 3.44 6.54
N GLN A 228 -5.74 2.75 5.46
CA GLN A 228 -4.82 2.45 4.37
C GLN A 228 -4.53 3.71 3.54
N VAL A 229 -5.54 4.55 3.24
CA VAL A 229 -5.34 5.80 2.51
C VAL A 229 -4.39 6.73 3.28
N THR A 230 -4.69 6.98 4.55
CA THR A 230 -3.89 7.87 5.42
C THR A 230 -2.50 7.29 5.65
N GLY A 231 -2.39 6.01 6.01
CA GLY A 231 -1.10 5.36 6.26
C GLY A 231 -0.15 5.45 5.06
N TYR A 232 -0.61 5.09 3.87
CA TYR A 232 0.23 5.09 2.67
C TYR A 232 0.62 6.50 2.22
N SER A 233 -0.31 7.46 2.25
CA SER A 233 -0.05 8.83 1.83
C SER A 233 0.87 9.58 2.81
N GLU A 234 0.63 9.45 4.13
CA GLU A 234 1.43 10.12 5.14
C GLU A 234 2.84 9.54 5.27
N VAL A 235 3.00 8.20 5.15
CA VAL A 235 4.34 7.60 5.13
C VAL A 235 5.09 7.97 3.85
N ALA A 236 4.43 8.02 2.69
CA ALA A 236 5.08 8.53 1.47
C ALA A 236 5.59 9.97 1.65
N LYS A 237 4.78 10.83 2.29
CA LYS A 237 5.17 12.19 2.64
C LYS A 237 6.33 12.24 3.61
N PHE A 238 6.31 11.41 4.65
CA PHE A 238 7.42 11.30 5.60
C PHE A 238 8.73 10.91 4.90
N LEU A 239 8.70 9.92 4.01
CA LEU A 239 9.87 9.53 3.21
C LEU A 239 10.31 10.64 2.26
N PHE A 240 9.39 11.41 1.69
CA PHE A 240 9.72 12.57 0.86
C PHE A 240 10.42 13.68 1.65
N GLU A 241 9.96 13.98 2.86
CA GLU A 241 10.65 14.93 3.75
C GLU A 241 12.07 14.43 4.09
N LYS A 242 12.22 13.13 4.39
CA LYS A 242 13.55 12.51 4.61
C LYS A 242 14.44 12.62 3.38
N PHE A 243 13.91 12.37 2.18
CA PHE A 243 14.64 12.57 0.93
C PHE A 243 15.07 14.03 0.74
N LYS A 244 14.21 15.02 1.03
CA LYS A 244 14.59 16.43 0.92
C LYS A 244 15.74 16.80 1.85
N GLU A 245 15.77 16.22 3.05
CA GLU A 245 16.84 16.40 4.05
C GLU A 245 18.14 15.72 3.64
N SER A 246 18.10 14.44 3.25
CA SER A 246 19.30 13.60 3.04
C SER A 246 19.78 13.54 1.60
N LYS A 247 18.90 13.82 0.63
CA LYS A 247 19.06 13.53 -0.81
C LYS A 247 19.33 12.06 -1.11
N ASP A 248 18.89 11.17 -0.22
CA ASP A 248 19.07 9.73 -0.39
C ASP A 248 18.12 9.18 -1.46
N GLU A 249 18.67 8.95 -2.66
CA GLU A 249 17.94 8.41 -3.82
C GLU A 249 17.37 7.00 -3.55
N GLU A 250 17.85 6.28 -2.53
CA GLU A 250 17.33 4.96 -2.15
C GLU A 250 15.86 5.00 -1.69
N LEU A 251 15.38 6.17 -1.26
CA LEU A 251 13.99 6.37 -0.85
C LEU A 251 13.00 6.45 -2.02
N PHE A 252 13.48 6.68 -3.25
CA PHE A 252 12.61 6.98 -4.40
C PHE A 252 11.59 5.87 -4.69
N TYR A 253 12.03 4.62 -4.86
CA TYR A 253 11.16 3.50 -5.23
C TYR A 253 10.08 3.20 -4.18
N PRO A 254 10.43 3.03 -2.88
CA PRO A 254 9.42 2.84 -1.83
C PRO A 254 8.43 4.01 -1.75
N MET A 255 8.93 5.26 -1.76
CA MET A 255 8.09 6.45 -1.66
C MET A 255 7.08 6.56 -2.80
N VAL A 256 7.54 6.39 -4.06
CA VAL A 256 6.67 6.43 -5.24
C VAL A 256 5.65 5.31 -5.20
N PHE A 257 6.06 4.10 -4.81
CA PHE A 257 5.13 2.99 -4.64
C PHE A 257 4.03 3.31 -3.63
N LEU A 258 4.38 3.84 -2.45
CA LEU A 258 3.41 4.14 -1.41
C LEU A 258 2.37 5.15 -1.90
N MET A 259 2.81 6.24 -2.55
CA MET A 259 1.89 7.25 -3.08
C MET A 259 1.03 6.69 -4.23
N ARG A 260 1.60 5.89 -5.12
CA ARG A 260 0.85 5.20 -6.19
C ARG A 260 -0.19 4.23 -5.63
N ASN A 261 0.10 3.56 -4.52
CA ASN A 261 -0.86 2.69 -3.83
C ASN A 261 -1.96 3.53 -3.14
N ALA A 262 -1.62 4.64 -2.50
CA ALA A 262 -2.59 5.57 -1.92
C ALA A 262 -3.60 6.09 -2.96
N ILE A 263 -3.14 6.44 -4.16
CA ILE A 263 -4.00 6.83 -5.30
C ILE A 263 -4.95 5.69 -5.69
N GLU A 264 -4.48 4.45 -5.77
CA GLU A 264 -5.35 3.30 -6.08
C GLU A 264 -6.41 3.08 -5.00
N ILE A 265 -6.01 3.13 -3.73
CA ILE A 265 -6.93 2.95 -2.60
C ILE A 265 -7.96 4.09 -2.58
N GLY A 266 -7.55 5.35 -2.78
CA GLY A 266 -8.46 6.49 -2.85
C GLY A 266 -9.48 6.36 -3.99
N LEU A 267 -9.06 5.90 -5.17
CA LEU A 267 -10.01 5.57 -6.25
C LEU A 267 -10.95 4.41 -5.87
N LYS A 268 -10.46 3.40 -5.16
CA LYS A 268 -11.33 2.30 -4.67
C LYS A 268 -12.32 2.79 -3.61
N ARG A 269 -11.93 3.73 -2.75
CA ARG A 269 -12.82 4.39 -1.79
C ARG A 269 -13.98 5.09 -2.50
N LEU A 270 -13.67 5.91 -3.51
CA LEU A 270 -14.69 6.55 -4.36
C LEU A 270 -15.57 5.53 -5.12
N LEU A 271 -14.99 4.42 -5.60
CA LEU A 271 -15.75 3.36 -6.27
C LEU A 271 -16.81 2.72 -5.34
N HIS A 272 -16.52 2.63 -4.05
CA HIS A 272 -17.37 1.99 -3.04
C HIS A 272 -18.37 2.94 -2.38
N MET A 273 -18.29 4.24 -2.68
CA MET A 273 -19.13 5.26 -2.07
C MET A 273 -20.61 5.04 -2.42
N GLN A 274 -21.44 4.97 -1.38
CA GLN A 274 -22.88 4.81 -1.50
C GLN A 274 -23.53 6.19 -1.48
N MET A 275 -24.13 6.52 -2.62
CA MET A 275 -24.81 7.78 -2.93
C MET A 275 -26.14 7.46 -3.62
N LYS A 276 -27.05 8.42 -3.70
CA LYS A 276 -28.30 8.25 -4.48
C LYS A 276 -28.02 7.87 -5.94
N GLU A 277 -27.08 8.54 -6.59
CA GLU A 277 -26.58 8.19 -7.93
C GLU A 277 -25.17 7.61 -7.82
N SER A 278 -25.09 6.33 -7.45
CA SER A 278 -23.83 5.60 -7.19
C SER A 278 -23.36 4.74 -8.36
N VAL A 279 -22.14 4.22 -8.26
CA VAL A 279 -21.64 3.22 -9.21
C VAL A 279 -22.42 1.91 -9.05
N ASP A 280 -22.90 1.33 -10.15
CA ASP A 280 -23.61 0.04 -10.17
C ASP A 280 -22.87 -1.03 -9.34
N GLU A 281 -23.60 -1.67 -8.40
CA GLU A 281 -23.05 -2.71 -7.52
C GLU A 281 -22.39 -3.86 -8.30
N GLY A 282 -22.94 -4.19 -9.47
CA GLY A 282 -22.37 -5.18 -10.37
C GLY A 282 -20.99 -4.77 -10.88
N ILE A 283 -20.77 -3.49 -11.19
CA ILE A 283 -19.47 -2.91 -11.54
C ILE A 283 -18.54 -2.97 -10.33
N ILE A 284 -18.98 -2.50 -9.15
CA ILE A 284 -18.19 -2.51 -7.91
C ILE A 284 -17.66 -3.93 -7.64
N ARG A 285 -18.54 -4.93 -7.63
CA ARG A 285 -18.17 -6.33 -7.39
C ARG A 285 -17.15 -6.87 -8.40
N ARG A 286 -17.25 -6.47 -9.67
CA ARG A 286 -16.31 -6.88 -10.74
C ARG A 286 -14.96 -6.16 -10.65
N LYS A 287 -14.93 -4.93 -10.12
CA LYS A 287 -13.78 -4.02 -10.23
C LYS A 287 -13.08 -3.71 -8.90
N ARG A 288 -13.64 -4.08 -7.74
CA ARG A 288 -13.08 -3.85 -6.40
C ARG A 288 -11.63 -4.31 -6.21
N ASN A 289 -11.22 -5.38 -6.90
CA ASN A 289 -9.86 -5.92 -6.83
C ASN A 289 -8.95 -5.46 -7.99
N SER A 290 -9.40 -4.52 -8.84
CA SER A 290 -8.61 -4.07 -9.99
C SER A 290 -7.48 -3.15 -9.55
N HIS A 291 -6.36 -3.24 -10.28
CA HIS A 291 -5.21 -2.33 -10.16
C HIS A 291 -5.16 -1.32 -11.31
N TRP A 292 -6.10 -1.39 -12.26
CA TRP A 292 -6.11 -0.56 -13.46
C TRP A 292 -6.79 0.79 -13.18
N LEU A 293 -5.97 1.77 -12.81
CA LEU A 293 -6.41 3.13 -12.45
C LEU A 293 -7.38 3.73 -13.47
N TYR A 294 -7.02 3.71 -14.76
CA TYR A 294 -7.86 4.33 -15.78
C TYR A 294 -9.05 3.45 -16.23
N LYS A 295 -8.75 2.26 -16.75
CA LYS A 295 -9.74 1.44 -17.48
C LYS A 295 -10.86 0.93 -16.57
N ASP A 296 -10.53 0.59 -15.34
CA ASP A 296 -11.45 -0.07 -14.42
C ASP A 296 -11.94 0.86 -13.31
N LEU A 297 -11.05 1.61 -12.66
CA LEU A 297 -11.43 2.47 -11.54
C LEU A 297 -12.01 3.79 -12.04
N TRP A 298 -11.19 4.67 -12.63
CA TRP A 298 -11.60 6.01 -13.06
C TRP A 298 -12.80 6.00 -14.01
N LYS A 299 -12.80 5.13 -15.03
CA LYS A 299 -13.94 5.04 -15.96
C LYS A 299 -15.26 4.61 -15.30
N SER A 300 -15.20 3.89 -14.18
CA SER A 300 -16.39 3.51 -13.43
C SER A 300 -16.88 4.64 -12.52
N ILE A 301 -15.95 5.43 -11.96
CA ILE A 301 -16.23 6.50 -11.00
C ILE A 301 -16.62 7.82 -11.69
N LYS A 302 -15.99 8.15 -12.84
CA LYS A 302 -16.17 9.43 -13.54
C LYS A 302 -17.64 9.79 -13.83
N PRO A 303 -18.52 8.86 -14.25
CA PRO A 303 -19.94 9.18 -14.47
C PRO A 303 -20.64 9.72 -13.22
N MET A 304 -20.39 9.12 -12.04
CA MET A 304 -20.91 9.60 -10.75
C MET A 304 -20.37 11.00 -10.43
N LEU A 305 -19.06 11.22 -10.59
CA LEU A 305 -18.46 12.54 -10.37
C LEU A 305 -19.05 13.61 -11.29
N LEU A 306 -19.30 13.28 -12.56
CA LEU A 306 -19.94 14.20 -13.51
C LEU A 306 -21.39 14.53 -13.15
N HIS A 307 -22.13 13.57 -12.58
CA HIS A 307 -23.48 13.81 -12.10
C HIS A 307 -23.47 14.85 -10.97
N TYR A 308 -22.74 14.56 -9.89
CA TYR A 308 -22.68 15.45 -8.73
C TYR A 308 -22.01 16.80 -9.04
N SER A 309 -21.07 16.83 -9.99
CA SER A 309 -20.43 18.08 -10.43
C SER A 309 -21.46 19.02 -11.07
N LYS A 310 -22.47 18.49 -11.75
CA LYS A 310 -23.54 19.29 -12.36
C LYS A 310 -24.56 19.77 -11.34
N GLU A 311 -24.95 18.89 -10.42
CA GLU A 311 -25.88 19.24 -9.32
C GLU A 311 -25.30 20.37 -8.45
N ASP A 312 -23.99 20.33 -8.18
CA ASP A 312 -23.31 21.29 -7.30
C ASP A 312 -22.60 22.44 -8.06
N ASN A 313 -22.86 22.59 -9.37
CA ASN A 313 -22.27 23.63 -10.24
C ASN A 313 -20.72 23.71 -10.21
N GLN A 314 -20.05 22.56 -10.10
CA GLN A 314 -18.59 22.42 -10.13
C GLN A 314 -18.04 22.40 -11.56
N GLU A 315 -16.79 22.83 -11.75
CA GLU A 315 -16.15 22.88 -13.07
C GLU A 315 -15.70 21.50 -13.59
N GLU A 316 -16.26 21.06 -14.72
CA GLU A 316 -15.92 19.78 -15.35
C GLU A 316 -14.45 19.70 -15.84
N GLU A 317 -13.78 20.83 -16.11
CA GLU A 317 -12.37 20.85 -16.60
C GLU A 317 -11.42 20.18 -15.60
N THR A 318 -11.71 20.26 -14.30
CA THR A 318 -10.92 19.62 -13.24
C THR A 318 -10.93 18.10 -13.35
N LEU A 319 -12.08 17.50 -13.70
CA LEU A 319 -12.20 16.04 -13.93
C LEU A 319 -11.40 15.60 -15.16
N ASP A 320 -11.42 16.39 -16.23
CA ASP A 320 -10.64 16.11 -17.44
C ASP A 320 -9.13 16.30 -17.23
N LEU A 321 -8.75 17.17 -16.29
CA LEU A 321 -7.37 17.30 -15.85
C LEU A 321 -6.92 16.09 -15.02
N ALA A 322 -7.71 15.67 -14.04
CA ALA A 322 -7.43 14.46 -13.27
C ALA A 322 -7.33 13.21 -14.16
N GLU A 323 -8.19 13.10 -15.17
CA GLU A 323 -8.12 12.01 -16.15
C GLU A 323 -6.77 11.96 -16.90
N ARG A 324 -6.21 13.11 -17.26
CA ARG A 324 -4.88 13.18 -17.90
C ARG A 324 -3.80 12.68 -16.96
N TYR A 325 -3.88 13.04 -15.69
CA TYR A 325 -2.95 12.54 -14.66
C TYR A 325 -3.02 11.02 -14.53
N ILE A 326 -4.23 10.47 -14.42
CA ILE A 326 -4.47 9.02 -14.31
C ILE A 326 -4.00 8.27 -15.55
N LYS A 327 -4.18 8.83 -16.76
CA LYS A 327 -3.69 8.24 -18.00
C LYS A 327 -2.16 8.17 -18.04
N ALA A 328 -1.48 9.26 -17.70
CA ALA A 328 -0.02 9.31 -17.64
C ALA A 328 0.52 8.28 -16.63
N LEU A 329 -0.09 8.21 -15.43
CA LEU A 329 0.29 7.22 -14.43
C LEU A 329 0.01 5.78 -14.88
N LYS A 330 -1.08 5.54 -15.62
CA LYS A 330 -1.39 4.23 -16.23
C LYS A 330 -0.38 3.85 -17.31
N ASP A 331 0.15 4.81 -18.05
CA ASP A 331 1.18 4.55 -19.07
C ASP A 331 2.53 4.24 -18.42
N LEU A 332 2.82 4.86 -17.28
CA LEU A 332 4.00 4.60 -16.48
C LEU A 332 3.93 3.28 -15.71
N ASP A 333 2.84 3.02 -14.99
CA ASP A 333 2.65 1.85 -14.12
C ASP A 333 1.22 1.30 -14.21
N LYS A 334 0.97 0.55 -15.29
CA LYS A 334 -0.34 -0.03 -15.59
C LYS A 334 -0.83 -1.01 -14.51
N ASN A 335 0.06 -1.80 -13.92
CA ASN A 335 -0.31 -2.94 -13.08
C ASN A 335 -0.08 -2.70 -11.58
N GLY A 336 0.56 -1.60 -11.18
CA GLY A 336 0.90 -1.37 -9.77
C GLY A 336 2.16 -2.10 -9.31
N ASP A 337 3.01 -2.50 -10.25
CA ASP A 337 4.19 -3.34 -10.00
C ASP A 337 5.52 -2.68 -10.40
N MET A 338 5.48 -1.57 -11.16
CA MET A 338 6.67 -0.90 -11.70
C MET A 338 7.68 -0.51 -10.61
N PHE A 339 7.19 -0.02 -9.49
CA PHE A 339 8.02 0.45 -8.37
C PHE A 339 8.24 -0.60 -7.30
N ARG A 340 7.72 -1.83 -7.48
CA ARG A 340 7.90 -2.96 -6.56
C ARG A 340 9.03 -3.89 -6.95
N TYR A 341 9.34 -3.95 -8.24
CA TYR A 341 10.34 -4.85 -8.82
C TYR A 341 11.22 -4.10 -9.81
N PRO A 342 12.52 -4.44 -9.92
CA PRO A 342 13.40 -3.75 -10.86
C PRO A 342 13.05 -4.08 -12.33
N CYS A 343 12.44 -5.23 -12.57
CA CYS A 343 12.02 -5.68 -13.89
C CYS A 343 10.75 -6.55 -13.84
N SER A 344 10.10 -6.72 -14.98
CA SER A 344 8.99 -7.65 -15.14
C SER A 344 9.42 -9.12 -15.02
N PHE A 345 8.46 -10.05 -14.97
CA PHE A 345 8.74 -11.49 -15.08
C PHE A 345 9.47 -11.88 -16.38
N SER A 346 9.38 -11.07 -17.44
CA SER A 346 10.13 -11.28 -18.68
C SER A 346 11.53 -10.66 -18.66
N ASN A 347 12.01 -10.22 -17.49
CA ASN A 347 13.27 -9.51 -17.28
C ASN A 347 13.35 -8.18 -18.06
N GLU A 348 12.19 -7.54 -18.29
CA GLU A 348 12.11 -6.24 -18.96
C GLU A 348 12.20 -5.11 -17.94
N TYR A 349 13.20 -4.24 -18.10
CA TYR A 349 13.42 -3.06 -17.25
C TYR A 349 12.75 -1.85 -17.90
N LYS A 350 11.49 -1.62 -17.56
CA LYS A 350 10.64 -0.61 -18.20
C LYS A 350 10.88 0.82 -17.72
N PHE A 351 11.33 0.97 -16.46
CA PHE A 351 11.72 2.25 -15.89
C PHE A 351 13.22 2.21 -15.59
N ASN A 352 14.02 2.59 -16.58
CA ASN A 352 15.47 2.43 -16.57
C ASN A 352 16.11 3.43 -17.53
N ASP A 353 17.27 3.95 -17.14
CA ASP A 353 18.01 4.99 -17.85
C ASP A 353 17.19 6.29 -17.98
N GLU A 354 16.49 6.64 -16.91
CA GLU A 354 15.60 7.80 -16.84
C GLU A 354 16.19 8.86 -15.90
N GLU A 355 16.24 10.11 -16.33
CA GLU A 355 16.46 11.25 -15.44
C GLU A 355 15.12 11.72 -14.89
N ILE A 356 15.03 11.89 -13.57
CA ILE A 356 13.79 12.25 -12.89
C ILE A 356 14.07 13.32 -11.86
N ASP A 357 13.25 14.37 -11.86
CA ASP A 357 13.16 15.29 -10.72
C ASP A 357 12.20 14.70 -9.69
N VAL A 358 12.76 14.23 -8.57
CA VAL A 358 12.01 13.57 -7.50
C VAL A 358 10.95 14.49 -6.90
N THR A 359 11.22 15.80 -6.81
CA THR A 359 10.25 16.76 -6.27
C THR A 359 9.05 16.90 -7.19
N ASN A 360 9.28 17.12 -8.49
CA ASN A 360 8.19 17.21 -9.46
C ASN A 360 7.41 15.90 -9.55
N PHE A 361 8.11 14.77 -9.61
CA PHE A 361 7.48 13.46 -9.70
C PHE A 361 6.58 13.17 -8.48
N TYR A 362 7.07 13.43 -7.26
CA TYR A 362 6.29 13.28 -6.04
C TYR A 362 5.09 14.25 -6.01
N ASN A 363 5.30 15.53 -6.33
CA ASN A 363 4.24 16.53 -6.35
C ASN A 363 3.15 16.22 -7.40
N TYR A 364 3.52 15.62 -8.53
CA TYR A 364 2.55 15.16 -9.52
C TYR A 364 1.60 14.12 -8.92
N LEU A 365 2.13 13.12 -8.21
CA LEU A 365 1.34 12.10 -7.54
C LEU A 365 0.53 12.69 -6.39
N LEU A 366 1.14 13.57 -5.59
CA LEU A 366 0.50 14.24 -4.45
C LEU A 366 -0.69 15.11 -4.90
N GLY A 367 -0.54 15.87 -6.00
CA GLY A 367 -1.62 16.68 -6.55
C GLY A 367 -2.81 15.82 -7.01
N LEU A 368 -2.55 14.70 -7.69
CA LEU A 368 -3.59 13.74 -8.06
C LEU A 368 -4.26 13.12 -6.82
N PHE A 369 -3.48 12.77 -5.80
CA PHE A 369 -3.99 12.23 -4.55
C PHE A 369 -4.91 13.24 -3.83
N HIS A 370 -4.46 14.50 -3.66
CA HIS A 370 -5.28 15.55 -3.07
C HIS A 370 -6.58 15.79 -3.84
N PHE A 371 -6.57 15.70 -5.17
CA PHE A 371 -7.79 15.77 -5.96
C PHE A 371 -8.76 14.63 -5.60
N ILE A 372 -8.27 13.39 -5.55
CA ILE A 372 -9.10 12.22 -5.20
C ILE A 372 -9.66 12.34 -3.78
N ASP A 373 -8.82 12.74 -2.82
CA ASP A 373 -9.20 12.93 -1.42
C ASP A 373 -10.21 14.07 -1.25
N SER A 374 -10.08 15.14 -2.06
CA SER A 374 -11.07 16.23 -2.07
C SER A 374 -12.41 15.79 -2.67
N CYS A 375 -12.41 14.93 -3.69
CA CYS A 375 -13.66 14.35 -4.21
C CYS A 375 -14.36 13.51 -3.14
N ASP A 376 -13.60 12.77 -2.33
CA ASP A 376 -14.16 11.97 -1.24
C ASP A 376 -14.84 12.85 -0.18
N LEU A 377 -14.13 13.86 0.32
CA LEU A 377 -14.69 14.83 1.28
C LEU A 377 -15.92 15.57 0.74
N TRP A 378 -15.88 15.95 -0.54
CA TRP A 378 -16.98 16.64 -1.20
C TRP A 378 -18.23 15.76 -1.32
N LEU A 379 -18.08 14.52 -1.78
CA LEU A 379 -19.20 13.60 -1.90
C LEU A 379 -19.72 13.12 -0.53
N ASP A 380 -18.85 12.98 0.47
CA ASP A 380 -19.27 12.67 1.84
C ASP A 380 -20.21 13.75 2.40
N ASN A 381 -19.91 15.04 2.17
CA ASN A 381 -20.83 16.13 2.54
C ASN A 381 -22.17 16.00 1.82
N ILE A 382 -22.16 15.72 0.50
CA ILE A 382 -23.40 15.51 -0.26
C ILE A 382 -24.20 14.33 0.29
N ARG A 383 -23.53 13.24 0.63
CA ARG A 383 -24.15 12.03 1.19
C ARG A 383 -24.86 12.32 2.51
N GLU A 384 -24.25 13.14 3.36
CA GLU A 384 -24.86 13.57 4.62
C GLU A 384 -26.16 14.32 4.37
N TYR A 385 -26.17 15.26 3.41
CA TYR A 385 -27.39 15.97 3.00
C TYR A 385 -28.45 15.04 2.41
N GLU A 386 -28.07 14.11 1.52
CA GLU A 386 -29.00 13.12 0.94
C GLU A 386 -29.64 12.26 2.04
N THR A 387 -28.82 11.79 2.99
CA THR A 387 -29.27 10.95 4.11
C THR A 387 -30.21 11.69 5.05
N GLU A 388 -29.95 12.97 5.33
CA GLU A 388 -30.82 13.81 6.17
C GLU A 388 -32.18 14.03 5.50
N MET A 389 -32.18 14.41 4.22
CA MET A 389 -33.40 14.59 3.41
C MET A 389 -34.26 13.34 3.35
N GLU A 390 -33.66 12.15 3.16
CA GLU A 390 -34.39 10.89 3.15
C GLU A 390 -35.04 10.58 4.50
N ARG A 391 -34.32 10.82 5.61
CA ARG A 391 -34.86 10.62 6.96
C ARG A 391 -36.02 11.54 7.28
N GLU A 392 -35.94 12.81 6.88
CA GLU A 392 -37.04 13.77 7.05
C GLU A 392 -38.28 13.35 6.26
N TYR A 393 -38.09 12.99 4.98
CA TYR A 393 -39.18 12.51 4.14
C TYR A 393 -39.84 11.24 4.68
N GLU A 394 -39.04 10.26 5.14
CA GLU A 394 -39.56 9.05 5.78
C GLU A 394 -40.33 9.34 7.09
N ALA A 395 -39.89 10.33 7.87
CA ALA A 395 -40.55 10.74 9.09
C ALA A 395 -41.91 11.40 8.80
N ASP A 396 -41.96 12.29 7.80
CA ASP A 396 -43.19 12.94 7.36
C ASP A 396 -44.20 11.92 6.84
N MET A 397 -43.78 11.04 5.93
CA MET A 397 -44.62 9.96 5.38
C MET A 397 -45.16 9.02 6.48
N ARG A 398 -44.33 8.70 7.47
CA ARG A 398 -44.77 7.88 8.62
C ARG A 398 -45.79 8.62 9.48
N SER A 399 -45.57 9.91 9.74
CA SER A 399 -46.50 10.72 10.53
C SER A 399 -47.85 10.87 9.82
N GLU A 400 -47.86 11.05 8.51
CA GLU A 400 -49.09 11.12 7.71
C GLU A 400 -49.86 9.81 7.79
N TRP A 401 -49.17 8.68 7.57
CA TRP A 401 -49.78 7.35 7.65
C TRP A 401 -50.33 7.04 9.05
N GLU A 402 -49.59 7.38 10.11
CA GLU A 402 -50.07 7.21 11.49
C GLU A 402 -51.30 8.08 11.79
N SER A 403 -51.34 9.31 11.25
CA SER A 403 -52.50 10.20 11.38
C SER A 403 -53.73 9.64 10.65
N GLU A 404 -53.55 9.14 9.42
CA GLU A 404 -54.60 8.51 8.63
C GLU A 404 -55.15 7.25 9.33
N MET A 405 -54.26 6.40 9.86
CA MET A 405 -54.67 5.20 10.60
C MET A 405 -55.43 5.50 11.89
N ARG A 406 -55.09 6.58 12.62
CA ARG A 406 -55.89 7.02 13.77
C ARG A 406 -57.29 7.47 13.35
N SER A 407 -57.42 8.15 12.22
CA SER A 407 -58.71 8.60 11.71
C SER A 407 -59.67 7.47 11.32
N TYR A 408 -59.16 6.26 11.09
CA TYR A 408 -59.97 5.06 10.84
C TYR A 408 -60.35 4.29 12.11
N MET A 409 -59.73 4.59 13.26
CA MET A 409 -59.96 3.92 14.54
C MET A 409 -60.86 4.70 15.50
N ASP A 410 -61.06 6.00 15.24
CA ASP A 410 -62.07 6.86 15.86
C ASP A 410 -63.37 6.87 15.03
#